data_AF-A0A7K4JTT6-F1
#
_entry.id   AF-A0A7K4JTT6-F1
#
_cell.length_a   1.000
_cell.length_b   1.000
_cell.length_c   1.000
_cell.angle_alpha   90.00
_cell.angle_beta   90.00
_cell.angle_gamma   90.00
#
_symmetry.space_group_name_H-M   'P 1'
#
loop_
_entity.id
_entity.type
_entity.pdbx_description
1 polymer ?
#
loop_
_entity_poly.entity_id
_entity_poly.type
_entity_poly.pdbx_seq_one_letter_code
_entity_poly.pdbx_strand_id
1 'polypeptide(L)' 'LGSHPRSLPAHSYIRYSQICAQVVRAAMKPQYKAEAERAAMATVKTVKPKKE' A
#
# COMPACT_ATOMS: atom_id res chain seq x y z
N LEU A 1 -12.48 -11.45 -25.22
CA LEU A 1 -11.99 -12.37 -24.18
C LEU A 1 -10.47 -12.33 -24.17
N GLY A 2 -9.90 -11.37 -23.42
CA GLY A 2 -8.45 -11.15 -23.34
C GLY A 2 -7.85 -11.89 -22.16
N SER A 3 -7.30 -13.07 -22.42
CA SER A 3 -6.54 -13.88 -21.49
C SER A 3 -5.13 -13.32 -21.30
N HIS A 4 -4.92 -12.48 -20.29
CA HIS A 4 -3.60 -12.30 -19.69
C HIS A 4 -3.74 -12.58 -18.19
N PRO A 5 -3.22 -13.71 -17.68
CA PRO A 5 -3.11 -13.89 -16.25
C PRO A 5 -2.13 -12.81 -15.80
N ARG A 6 -2.61 -11.79 -15.08
CA ARG A 6 -1.71 -10.95 -14.30
C ARG A 6 -1.09 -11.90 -13.29
N SER A 7 0.07 -12.45 -13.64
CA SER A 7 0.99 -13.09 -12.73
C SER A 7 1.25 -12.06 -11.64
N LEU A 8 0.45 -12.09 -10.57
CA LEU A 8 0.68 -11.27 -9.40
C LEU A 8 2.01 -11.80 -8.87
N PRO A 9 3.12 -11.06 -9.03
CA PRO A 9 4.39 -11.52 -8.52
C PRO A 9 4.19 -11.65 -7.00
N ALA A 10 4.78 -12.69 -6.41
CA ALA A 10 4.76 -12.93 -4.96
C ALA A 10 4.69 -11.59 -4.23
N HIS A 11 3.57 -11.30 -3.56
CA HIS A 11 3.42 -10.04 -2.87
C HIS A 11 4.59 -9.98 -1.89
N SER A 12 5.61 -9.16 -2.21
CA SER A 12 6.69 -8.91 -1.27
C SER A 12 6.01 -8.53 0.04
N TYR A 13 6.51 -9.03 1.17
CA TYR A 13 5.83 -8.88 2.46
C TYR A 13 5.42 -7.41 2.74
N ILE A 14 6.21 -6.46 2.22
CA ILE A 14 5.90 -5.03 2.19
C ILE A 14 4.55 -4.73 1.50
N ARG A 15 4.32 -5.23 0.27
CA ARG A 15 3.06 -5.01 -0.43
C ARG A 15 1.89 -5.76 0.23
N TYR A 16 2.13 -6.97 0.72
CA TYR A 16 1.11 -7.74 1.43
C TYR A 16 0.62 -7.02 2.69
N SER A 17 1.55 -6.63 3.57
CA SER A 17 1.25 -5.91 4.81
C SER A 17 0.57 -4.57 4.57
N GLN A 18 0.98 -3.83 3.52
CA GLN A 18 0.32 -2.58 3.13
C GLN A 18 -1.16 -2.79 2.78
N ILE A 19 -1.49 -3.84 2.01
CA ILE A 19 -2.88 -4.15 1.64
C ILE A 19 -3.70 -4.51 2.88
N CYS A 20 -3.19 -5.37 3.76
CA CYS A 20 -3.87 -5.71 5.01
C CYS A 20 -4.17 -4.47 5.85
N ALA A 21 -3.18 -3.57 6.00
CA ALA A 21 -3.36 -2.34 6.75
C ALA A 21 -4.40 -1.40 6.11
N GLN A 22 -4.53 -1.38 4.78
CA GLN A 22 -5.58 -0.61 4.10
C GLN A 22 -6.97 -1.16 4.40
N VAL A 23 -7.16 -2.48 4.30
CA VAL A 23 -8.45 -3.14 4.57
C VAL A 23 -8.89 -2.90 6.02
N VAL A 24 -7.97 -3.04 6.98
CA VAL A 24 -8.26 -2.79 8.40
C VAL A 24 -8.73 -1.35 8.61
N ARG A 25 -8.02 -0.35 8.06
CA ARG A 25 -8.42 1.07 8.18
C ARG A 25 -9.78 1.35 7.57
N ALA A 26 -10.10 0.74 6.42
CA ALA A 26 -11.39 0.92 5.76
C ALA A 26 -12.56 0.41 6.62
N ALA A 27 -12.31 -0.64 7.42
CA ALA A 27 -13.30 -1.25 8.32
C ALA A 27 -13.37 -0.58 9.72
N MET A 28 -12.52 0.41 10.02
CA MET A 28 -12.52 1.07 11.33
C MET A 28 -13.76 1.96 11.54
N LYS A 29 -14.13 2.14 12.82
CA LYS A 29 -15.17 3.10 13.21
C LYS A 29 -14.79 4.52 12.77
N PRO A 30 -15.77 5.37 12.38
CA PRO A 30 -15.50 6.73 11.90
C PRO A 30 -14.66 7.58 12.86
N GLN A 31 -14.86 7.40 14.17
CA GLN A 31 -14.14 8.10 15.25
C GLN A 31 -12.62 7.93 15.19
N TYR A 32 -12.13 6.82 14.65
CA TYR A 32 -10.70 6.49 14.59
C TYR A 32 -10.14 6.50 13.15
N LYS A 33 -11.03 6.46 12.16
CA LYS A 33 -10.67 6.35 10.75
C LYS A 33 -9.84 7.55 10.27
N ALA A 34 -10.22 8.77 10.66
CA ALA A 34 -9.51 9.99 10.26
C ALA A 34 -8.03 10.00 10.71
N GLU A 35 -7.77 9.63 11.97
CA GLU A 35 -6.39 9.57 12.49
C GLU A 35 -5.61 8.41 11.85
N ALA A 36 -6.28 7.26 11.61
CA ALA A 36 -5.67 6.12 10.94
C ALA A 36 -5.29 6.42 9.47
N GLU A 37 -6.09 7.23 8.78
CA GLU A 37 -5.81 7.73 7.43
C GLU A 37 -4.68 8.77 7.44
N ARG A 38 -4.69 9.70 8.41
CA ARG A 38 -3.61 10.68 8.59
C ARG A 38 -2.26 10.00 8.79
N ALA A 39 -2.20 8.98 9.65
CA ALA A 39 -0.98 8.21 9.89
C ALA A 39 -0.49 7.44 8.64
N ALA A 40 -1.39 7.14 7.69
CA ALA A 40 -1.03 6.46 6.44
C ALA A 40 -0.40 7.39 5.38
N MET A 41 -0.45 8.71 5.55
CA MET A 41 0.03 9.69 4.56
C MET A 41 1.56 9.87 4.51
N ALA A 42 2.35 8.88 4.91
CA ALA A 42 3.81 8.95 4.84
C ALA A 42 4.28 9.01 3.36
N THR A 43 4.74 10.19 2.93
CA THR A 43 5.27 10.40 1.58
C THR A 43 6.79 10.35 1.61
N VAL A 44 7.37 9.33 0.96
CA VAL A 44 8.83 9.20 0.80
C VAL A 44 9.21 9.51 -0.63
N LYS A 45 10.09 10.49 -0.83
CA LYS A 45 10.69 10.77 -2.14
C LYS A 45 11.81 9.78 -2.39
N THR A 46 11.67 8.95 -3.41
CA THR A 46 12.75 8.08 -3.88
C THR A 46 13.55 8.81 -4.95
N VAL A 47 14.83 9.08 -4.67
CA VAL A 47 15.76 9.63 -5.64
C VAL A 47 16.60 8.47 -6.17
N LYS A 48 16.67 8.31 -7.49
CA LYS A 48 17.58 7.35 -8.10
C LYS A 48 18.98 7.98 -8.11
N PRO A 49 19.99 7.37 -7.47
CA PRO A 49 21.36 7.85 -7.59
C PRO A 49 21.80 7.74 -9.05
N LYS A 50 22.43 8.80 -9.58
CA LYS A 50 23.08 8.77 -10.89
C LYS A 50 24.36 7.96 -10.71
N LYS A 51 24.54 6.89 -11.50
CA LYS A 51 25.85 6.22 -11.59
C LYS A 51 26.82 7.20 -12.28
N GLU A 52 27.97 7.45 -11.66
CA GLU A 52 29.17 7.95 -12.33
C GLU A 52 29.76 6.87 -13.23
#